data_AF-I7G8R4-F1
#
_entry.id   AF-I7G8R4-F1
#
_cell.length_a   1.000
_cell.length_b   1.000
_cell.length_c   1.000
_cell.angle_alpha   90.00
_cell.angle_beta   90.00
_cell.angle_gamma   90.00
#
_symmetry.space_group_name_H-M   'P 1'
#
loop_
_entity.id
_entity.type
_entity.pdbx_description
1 polymer ?
#
loop_
_entity_poly.entity_id
_entity_poly.type
_entity_poly.pdbx_seq_one_letter_code
_entity_poly.pdbx_strand_id
1 'polypeptide(L)'
;MDPSNVNNGGKWQAWQQIGYDVDSEVGRQSAASDVVAQIQSQLGSTPAEALPATKWGDRFQVNVPISGPSGDGTLVTVWQVENGVPRMITNFLKVWK
;
A
#
# COMPACT_ATOMS: atom_id res chain seq x y z
N MET A 1 -2.68 -3.29 -8.12
CA MET A 1 -3.64 -2.37 -8.73
C MET A 1 -4.44 -3.01 -9.87
N ASP A 2 -4.06 -4.18 -10.36
CA ASP A 2 -4.74 -4.86 -11.46
C ASP A 2 -6.15 -5.40 -11.09
N PRO A 3 -7.22 -4.98 -11.79
CA PRO A 3 -8.57 -5.53 -11.64
C PRO A 3 -8.73 -6.99 -12.07
N SER A 4 -7.88 -7.46 -13.00
CA SER A 4 -7.93 -8.83 -13.52
C SER A 4 -7.28 -9.85 -12.58
N ASN A 5 -6.51 -9.39 -11.59
CA ASN A 5 -5.91 -10.25 -10.58
C ASN A 5 -6.96 -10.66 -9.53
N VAL A 6 -7.58 -11.82 -9.73
CA VAL A 6 -8.59 -12.41 -8.83
C VAL A 6 -8.09 -12.59 -7.39
N ASN A 7 -6.78 -12.74 -7.19
CA ASN A 7 -6.17 -12.90 -5.87
C ASN A 7 -5.96 -11.57 -5.13
N ASN A 8 -6.19 -10.43 -5.82
CA ASN A 8 -6.04 -9.10 -5.24
C ASN A 8 -7.24 -8.69 -4.36
N GLY A 9 -8.30 -9.52 -4.28
CA GLY A 9 -9.39 -9.39 -3.31
C GLY A 9 -10.12 -8.04 -3.35
N GLY A 10 -10.25 -7.44 -4.54
CA GLY A 10 -10.90 -6.13 -4.70
C GLY A 10 -10.05 -4.92 -4.26
N LYS A 11 -8.82 -5.10 -3.77
CA LYS A 11 -7.94 -3.99 -3.32
C LYS A 11 -7.69 -2.93 -4.40
N TRP A 12 -7.82 -3.28 -5.68
CA TRP A 12 -7.72 -2.35 -6.79
C TRP A 12 -8.77 -1.23 -6.73
N GLN A 13 -9.96 -1.49 -6.18
CA GLN A 13 -11.08 -0.55 -6.13
C GLN A 13 -10.75 0.71 -5.35
N ALA A 14 -9.96 0.59 -4.28
CA ALA A 14 -9.52 1.74 -3.49
C ALA A 14 -8.65 2.70 -4.34
N TRP A 15 -7.82 2.18 -5.23
CA TRP A 15 -7.00 3.00 -6.14
C TRP A 15 -7.85 3.72 -7.18
N GLN A 16 -8.88 3.04 -7.71
CA GLN A 16 -9.86 3.65 -8.59
C GLN A 16 -10.65 4.76 -7.87
N GLN A 17 -10.99 4.57 -6.59
CA GLN A 17 -11.71 5.58 -5.79
C GLN A 17 -10.93 6.89 -5.62
N ILE A 18 -9.59 6.84 -5.60
CA ILE A 18 -8.75 8.05 -5.54
C ILE A 18 -8.32 8.55 -6.93
N GLY A 19 -8.89 8.00 -8.00
CA GLY A 19 -8.82 8.56 -9.35
C GLY A 19 -7.76 7.97 -10.27
N TYR A 20 -7.07 6.90 -9.87
CA TYR A 20 -6.15 6.22 -10.80
C TYR A 20 -6.90 5.41 -11.86
N ASP A 21 -6.42 5.46 -13.10
CA ASP A 21 -6.82 4.52 -14.14
C ASP A 21 -6.17 3.15 -13.87
N VAL A 22 -7.01 2.21 -13.44
CA VAL A 22 -6.60 0.82 -13.15
C VAL A 22 -7.01 -0.15 -14.25
N ASP A 23 -7.87 0.28 -15.17
CA ASP A 23 -8.46 -0.58 -16.19
C ASP A 23 -7.51 -0.73 -17.38
N SER A 24 -6.72 0.31 -17.70
CA SER A 24 -5.69 0.24 -18.73
C SER A 24 -4.31 -0.18 -18.19
N GLU A 25 -3.52 -0.88 -19.00
CA GLU A 25 -2.13 -1.24 -18.64
C GLU A 25 -1.25 0.00 -18.45
N VAL A 26 -1.38 0.99 -19.33
CA VAL A 26 -0.65 2.26 -19.24
C VAL A 26 -1.03 3.02 -17.97
N GLY A 27 -2.32 3.06 -17.63
CA GLY A 27 -2.82 3.66 -16.40
C GLY A 27 -2.23 3.00 -15.16
N ARG A 28 -2.20 1.67 -15.11
CA ARG A 28 -1.58 0.92 -14.00
C ARG A 28 -0.09 1.19 -13.86
N GLN A 29 0.65 1.27 -14.96
CA GLN A 29 2.08 1.56 -14.93
C GLN A 29 2.36 2.99 -14.45
N SER A 30 1.57 3.95 -14.92
CA SER A 30 1.65 5.35 -14.46
C SER A 30 1.30 5.47 -12.98
N ALA A 31 0.22 4.84 -12.53
CA ALA A 31 -0.21 4.83 -11.14
C ALA A 31 0.85 4.18 -10.23
N ALA A 32 1.45 3.06 -10.65
CA ALA A 32 2.52 2.41 -9.92
C ALA A 32 3.75 3.32 -9.79
N SER A 33 4.16 3.98 -10.86
CA SER A 33 5.31 4.89 -10.86
C SER A 33 5.09 6.09 -9.92
N ASP A 34 3.90 6.69 -9.97
CA ASP A 34 3.53 7.80 -9.09
C ASP A 34 3.50 7.39 -7.62
N VAL A 35 2.83 6.28 -7.28
CA VAL A 35 2.77 5.75 -5.91
C VAL A 35 4.17 5.41 -5.38
N VAL A 36 5.04 4.83 -6.21
CA VAL A 36 6.43 4.54 -5.82
C VAL A 36 7.19 5.83 -5.51
N ALA A 37 7.04 6.88 -6.32
CA ALA A 37 7.68 8.17 -6.07
C ALA A 37 7.21 8.78 -4.74
N GLN A 38 5.91 8.71 -4.44
CA GLN A 38 5.34 9.17 -3.17
C GLN A 38 5.83 8.35 -1.97
N ILE A 39 6.01 7.04 -2.10
CA ILE A 39 6.60 6.22 -1.03
C ILE A 39 8.07 6.61 -0.80
N GLN A 40 8.84 6.76 -1.88
CA GLN A 40 10.27 7.08 -1.82
C GLN A 40 10.54 8.41 -1.11
N SER A 41 9.73 9.44 -1.36
CA SER A 41 9.87 10.75 -0.71
C SER A 41 9.61 10.71 0.80
N GLN A 42 8.96 9.65 1.30
CA GLN A 42 8.52 9.51 2.69
C GLN A 42 9.27 8.42 3.48
N LEU A 43 10.21 7.70 2.85
CA LEU A 43 10.94 6.57 3.46
C LEU A 43 11.68 6.96 4.75
N GLY A 44 12.22 8.17 4.82
CA GLY A 44 13.00 8.64 5.98
C GLY A 44 12.17 9.19 7.14
N SER A 45 10.89 9.48 6.92
CA SER A 45 10.03 10.20 7.87
C SER A 45 8.81 9.41 8.32
N THR A 46 8.37 8.41 7.56
CA THR A 46 7.21 7.60 7.93
C THR A 46 7.59 6.59 9.02
N PRO A 47 6.99 6.65 10.21
CA PRO A 47 7.32 5.72 11.27
C PRO A 47 6.81 4.31 10.96
N ALA A 48 7.56 3.31 11.43
CA ALA A 48 7.09 1.94 11.55
C ALA A 48 6.53 1.75 12.97
N GLU A 49 5.22 1.68 13.10
CA GLU A 49 4.53 1.52 14.38
C GLU A 49 4.50 0.04 14.77
N ALA A 50 4.92 -0.28 16.00
CA ALA A 50 4.86 -1.65 16.49
C ALA A 50 3.39 -2.11 16.64
N LEU A 51 3.11 -3.31 16.14
CA LEU A 51 1.87 -4.04 16.36
C LEU A 51 2.13 -5.19 17.36
N PRO A 52 1.07 -5.78 17.96
CA PRO A 52 1.22 -6.98 18.76
C PRO A 52 1.99 -8.07 17.99
N ALA A 53 3.06 -8.56 18.61
CA ALA A 53 3.83 -9.66 18.08
C ALA A 53 2.95 -10.91 17.91
N THR A 54 3.34 -11.75 16.97
CA THR A 54 2.68 -13.03 16.73
C THR A 54 3.65 -14.16 17.07
N LYS A 55 3.18 -15.40 17.08
CA LYS A 55 4.06 -16.58 17.24
C LYS A 55 5.14 -16.70 16.16
N TRP A 56 5.02 -15.94 15.07
CA TRP A 56 5.94 -15.96 13.94
C TRP A 56 6.98 -14.84 14.01
N GLY A 57 6.79 -13.81 14.84
CA GLY A 57 7.71 -12.69 14.97
C GLY A 57 7.04 -11.36 15.27
N ASP A 58 7.87 -10.31 15.36
CA ASP A 58 7.45 -8.94 15.59
C ASP A 58 6.71 -8.39 14.38
N ARG A 59 5.75 -7.50 14.61
CA ARG A 59 4.97 -6.88 13.54
C ARG A 59 5.05 -5.37 13.61
N PHE A 60 5.05 -4.76 12.42
CA PHE A 60 5.10 -3.32 12.26
C PHE A 60 4.09 -2.88 11.20
N GLN A 61 3.45 -1.75 11.44
CA GLN A 61 2.58 -1.09 10.47
C GLN A 61 3.23 0.21 10.00
N VAL A 62 3.23 0.42 8.69
CA VAL A 62 3.63 1.68 8.05
C VAL A 62 2.40 2.23 7.34
N ASN A 63 2.04 3.47 7.67
CA ASN A 63 0.89 4.17 7.11
C ASN A 63 1.40 5.32 6.23
N VAL A 64 1.46 5.10 4.92
CA VAL A 64 1.95 6.11 3.97
C VAL A 64 0.74 6.84 3.38
N PRO A 65 0.59 8.16 3.58
CA PRO A 65 -0.41 8.93 2.84
C PRO A 65 -0.07 8.94 1.34
N ILE A 66 -1.08 8.72 0.52
CA ILE A 66 -1.00 8.73 -0.94
C ILE A 66 -2.05 9.68 -1.48
N SER A 67 -1.63 10.59 -2.35
CA SER A 67 -2.52 11.47 -3.11
C SER A 67 -2.70 10.96 -4.51
N GLY A 68 -3.95 10.66 -4.88
CA GLY A 68 -4.34 10.28 -6.23
C GLY A 68 -4.96 11.45 -7.01
N PRO A 69 -5.29 11.23 -8.30
CA PRO A 69 -5.82 12.28 -9.16
C PRO A 69 -7.14 12.93 -8.69
N SER A 70 -7.96 12.21 -7.91
CA SER A 70 -9.28 12.69 -7.46
C SER A 70 -9.52 12.58 -5.96
N GLY A 71 -8.51 12.22 -5.18
CA GLY A 71 -8.65 12.07 -3.73
C GLY A 71 -7.42 11.45 -3.08
N ASP A 72 -7.48 11.33 -1.76
CA ASP A 72 -6.37 10.81 -0.96
C ASP A 72 -6.72 9.48 -0.30
N GLY A 73 -5.69 8.71 0.03
CA GLY A 73 -5.81 7.47 0.81
C GLY A 73 -4.58 7.22 1.66
N THR A 74 -4.65 6.22 2.53
CA THR A 74 -3.53 5.75 3.32
C THR A 74 -3.14 4.35 2.88
N LEU A 75 -1.94 4.20 2.33
CA LEU A 75 -1.35 2.90 2.03
C LEU A 75 -0.88 2.25 3.33
N VAL A 76 -1.65 1.28 3.81
CA VAL A 76 -1.35 0.52 5.01
C VAL A 76 -0.50 -0.69 4.61
N THR A 77 0.72 -0.77 5.15
CA THR A 77 1.61 -1.91 4.94
C THR A 77 1.94 -2.53 6.28
N VAL A 78 1.71 -3.84 6.41
CA VAL A 78 2.09 -4.60 7.59
C VAL A 78 3.29 -5.47 7.25
N TRP A 79 4.36 -5.30 8.02
CA TRP A 79 5.58 -6.09 7.97
C TRP A 79 5.63 -7.04 9.17
N GLN A 80 6.23 -8.20 8.97
CA GLN A 80 6.60 -9.14 10.03
C GLN A 80 8.09 -9.42 9.93
N VAL A 81 8.79 -9.34 11.06
CA VAL A 81 10.23 -9.64 11.13
C VAL A 81 10.39 -11.01 11.78
N GLU A 82 10.78 -11.99 10.97
CA GLU A 82 11.03 -13.36 11.42
C GLU A 82 12.55 -13.60 11.37
N ASN A 83 13.17 -13.89 12.52
CA ASN A 83 14.64 -14.10 12.62
C ASN A 83 15.47 -12.95 11.99
N GLY A 84 15.02 -11.70 12.15
CA GLY A 84 15.67 -10.53 11.56
C GLY A 84 15.37 -10.29 10.08
N VAL A 85 14.56 -11.13 9.44
CA VAL A 85 14.18 -11.01 8.02
C VAL A 85 12.80 -10.38 7.89
N PRO A 86 12.66 -9.19 7.27
CA PRO A 86 11.36 -8.56 7.07
C PRO A 86 10.58 -9.24 5.92
N ARG A 87 9.29 -9.48 6.16
CA ARG A 87 8.33 -9.99 5.19
C ARG A 87 7.08 -9.12 5.19
N MET A 88 6.63 -8.71 4.01
CA MET A 88 5.35 -8.03 3.87
C MET A 88 4.20 -9.04 4.05
N ILE A 89 3.31 -8.77 4.99
CA ILE A 89 2.14 -9.61 5.29
C ILE A 89 0.93 -9.15 4.47
N THR A 90 0.67 -7.85 4.47
CA THR A 90 -0.38 -7.27 3.65
C THR A 90 -0.03 -5.83 3.30
N ASN A 91 -0.56 -5.41 2.17
CA ASN A 91 -0.54 -4.04 1.71
C ASN A 91 -1.91 -3.74 1.07
N PHE A 92 -2.53 -2.61 1.44
CA PHE A 92 -3.79 -2.16 0.87
C PHE A 92 -3.95 -0.65 1.07
N LEU A 93 -4.66 0.00 0.15
CA LEU A 93 -5.04 1.39 0.28
C LEU A 93 -6.35 1.50 1.06
N LYS A 94 -6.37 2.33 2.09
CA LYS A 94 -7.56 2.72 2.84
C LYS A 94 -8.00 4.11 2.41
N VAL A 95 -9.24 4.24 1.96
CA VAL A 95 -9.84 5.52 1.57
C VAL A 95 -10.90 5.87 2.60
N TRP A 96 -10.93 7.13 3.03
CA TRP A 96 -11.94 7.65 3.95
C TRP A 96 -12.96 8.43 3.12
N LYS A 97 -14.23 8.02 3.17
CA LYS A 97 -15.33 8.73 2.51
C LYS A 97 -15.74 9.96 3.31
#